data_AF-A0AA96QP90-F1
#
_entry.id   AF-A0AA96QP90-F1
#
_cell.length_a   1.000
_cell.length_b   1.000
_cell.length_c   1.000
_cell.angle_alpha   90.00
_cell.angle_beta   90.00
_cell.angle_gamma   90.00
#
_symmetry.space_group_name_H-M   'P 1'
#
loop_
_entity.id
_entity.type
_entity.pdbx_description
1 polymer ?
#
loop_
_entity_poly.entity_id
_entity_poly.type
_entity_poly.pdbx_seq_one_letter_code
_entity_poly.pdbx_strand_id
1 'polypeptide(L)'
;MTSLPIPPRRLALSWTGLLPADAEWLDALARRVFGPIPLAVLDPTARNLLEGAQSQGLGPVASVWELVGPGALAQQSDRTVVVTAAGSGAVLRWLHPYWAGWPIVAGKPVTFTTSMAPTAGTCALYWVDAAGVILLTLGGTGNTITATPPAGAVYVRPAVLLSPTTTPTPIGPALLRIAADTPPGPLGTLGDGCPAMTVTGYTDRPTATARDLSLTLVEVRRARS
;
A
#
# COMPACT_ATOMS: atom_id res chain seq x y z
N MET A 1 22.88 16.66 3.74
CA MET A 1 21.57 17.34 3.91
C MET A 1 20.72 16.50 4.84
N THR A 2 20.56 16.89 6.10
CA THR A 2 19.69 16.22 7.08
C THR A 2 18.25 16.67 6.84
N SER A 3 17.38 15.79 6.34
CA SER A 3 15.95 16.10 6.25
C SER A 3 15.38 16.19 7.66
N LEU A 4 14.65 17.27 7.97
CA LEU A 4 13.89 17.36 9.21
C LEU A 4 12.93 16.17 9.32
N PRO A 5 12.73 15.62 10.53
CA PRO A 5 11.77 14.54 10.73
C PRO A 5 10.38 15.07 10.40
N ILE A 6 9.72 14.45 9.42
CA ILE A 6 8.31 14.72 9.11
C ILE A 6 7.52 14.39 10.39
N PRO A 7 6.56 15.20 10.84
CA PRO A 7 5.74 14.85 12.01
C PRO A 7 4.91 13.58 11.73
N PRO A 8 4.67 12.71 12.73
CA PRO A 8 3.78 11.55 12.56
C PRO A 8 2.35 12.01 12.32
N ARG A 9 1.64 11.33 11.42
CA ARG A 9 0.22 11.61 11.17
C ARG A 9 -0.61 11.22 12.38
N ARG A 10 -1.71 11.93 12.56
CA ARG A 10 -2.70 11.69 13.62
C ARG A 10 -4.07 11.62 12.98
N LEU A 11 -4.87 10.67 13.43
CA LEU A 11 -6.24 10.47 12.96
C LEU A 11 -7.16 10.32 14.16
N ALA A 12 -8.31 10.98 14.11
CA ALA A 12 -9.39 10.80 15.06
C ALA A 12 -10.58 10.20 14.31
N LEU A 13 -11.11 9.09 14.82
CA LEU A 13 -12.28 8.42 14.30
C LEU A 13 -13.35 8.39 15.37
N SER A 14 -14.60 8.65 14.99
CA SER A 14 -15.73 8.63 15.92
C SER A 14 -16.92 7.98 15.24
N TRP A 15 -17.60 7.13 15.98
CA TRP A 15 -18.81 6.43 15.56
C TRP A 15 -19.89 6.64 16.61
N THR A 16 -21.12 6.81 16.16
CA THR A 16 -22.30 6.99 17.01
C THR A 16 -23.30 5.90 16.72
N GLY A 17 -23.92 5.35 17.76
CA GLY A 17 -24.98 4.34 17.60
C GLY A 17 -24.50 3.01 17.04
N LEU A 18 -23.27 2.58 17.35
CA LEU A 18 -22.76 1.27 16.94
C LEU A 18 -23.58 0.14 17.57
N LEU A 19 -23.90 -0.85 16.74
CA LEU A 19 -24.49 -2.10 17.22
C LEU A 19 -23.49 -2.84 18.13
N PRO A 20 -23.98 -3.66 19.08
CA PRO A 20 -23.11 -4.33 20.05
C PRO A 20 -21.94 -5.11 19.41
N ALA A 21 -22.18 -5.82 18.31
CA ALA A 21 -21.14 -6.61 17.64
C ALA A 21 -20.01 -5.74 17.05
N ASP A 22 -20.35 -4.63 16.40
CA ASP A 22 -19.37 -3.70 15.83
C ASP A 22 -18.59 -2.98 16.93
N ALA A 23 -19.29 -2.61 18.01
CA ALA A 23 -18.69 -1.96 19.16
C ALA A 23 -17.71 -2.88 19.90
N GLU A 24 -18.05 -4.17 20.05
CA GLU A 24 -17.16 -5.17 20.64
C GLU A 24 -15.90 -5.38 19.79
N TRP A 25 -16.05 -5.43 18.46
CA TRP A 25 -14.90 -5.54 17.56
C TRP A 25 -13.97 -4.31 17.68
N LEU A 26 -14.53 -3.11 17.73
CA LEU A 26 -13.75 -1.87 17.91
C LEU A 26 -13.10 -1.76 19.31
N ASP A 27 -13.78 -2.21 20.37
CA ASP A 27 -13.19 -2.28 21.72
C ASP A 27 -12.02 -3.28 21.74
N ALA A 28 -12.18 -4.46 21.15
CA ALA A 28 -11.12 -5.45 21.04
C ALA A 28 -9.91 -4.92 20.24
N LEU A 29 -10.17 -4.17 19.17
CA LEU A 29 -9.15 -3.48 18.38
C LEU A 29 -8.42 -2.41 19.22
N ALA A 30 -9.18 -1.57 19.94
CA ALA A 30 -8.66 -0.50 20.79
C ALA A 30 -7.74 -1.03 21.89
N ARG A 31 -8.17 -2.14 22.53
CA ARG A 31 -7.45 -2.84 23.58
C ARG A 31 -6.35 -3.78 23.07
N ARG A 32 -6.21 -3.92 21.75
CA ARG A 32 -5.22 -4.79 21.10
C ARG A 32 -5.34 -6.25 21.54
N VAL A 33 -6.57 -6.73 21.72
CA VAL A 33 -6.86 -8.12 22.16
C VAL A 33 -6.23 -9.15 21.22
N PHE A 34 -6.16 -8.84 19.93
CA PHE A 34 -5.58 -9.70 18.90
C PHE A 34 -4.06 -9.54 18.70
N GLY A 35 -3.39 -8.79 19.58
CA GLY A 35 -1.93 -8.65 19.61
C GLY A 35 -1.43 -7.22 19.35
N PRO A 36 -0.12 -6.97 19.57
CA PRO A 36 0.49 -5.64 19.57
C PRO A 36 0.75 -5.05 18.16
N ILE A 37 0.03 -5.52 17.14
CA ILE A 37 0.32 -5.21 15.73
C ILE A 37 -0.23 -3.82 15.39
N PRO A 38 0.51 -2.99 14.64
CA PRO A 38 -0.04 -1.73 14.13
C PRO A 38 -1.24 -1.98 13.21
N LEU A 39 -2.17 -1.03 13.23
CA LEU A 39 -3.37 -1.03 12.43
C LEU A 39 -3.09 -0.40 11.06
N ALA A 40 -3.61 -1.00 10.00
CA ALA A 40 -3.71 -0.33 8.72
C ALA A 40 -4.99 0.49 8.67
N VAL A 41 -4.88 1.76 8.27
CA VAL A 41 -6.05 2.58 7.95
C VAL A 41 -6.10 2.75 6.45
N LEU A 42 -7.18 2.24 5.85
CA LEU A 42 -7.50 2.46 4.44
C LEU A 42 -8.43 3.67 4.36
N ASP A 43 -7.87 4.82 4.01
CA ASP A 43 -8.66 6.04 3.79
C ASP A 43 -9.39 5.92 2.44
N PRO A 44 -10.73 5.94 2.40
CA PRO A 44 -11.49 5.84 1.15
C PRO A 44 -11.26 7.03 0.21
N THR A 45 -10.75 8.14 0.73
CA THR A 45 -10.41 9.34 -0.05
C THR A 45 -8.97 9.35 -0.56
N ALA A 46 -8.15 8.37 -0.15
CA ALA A 46 -6.77 8.26 -0.60
C ALA A 46 -6.73 8.11 -2.14
N ARG A 47 -5.99 9.01 -2.78
CA ARG A 47 -5.83 9.01 -4.23
C ARG A 47 -4.76 8.01 -4.64
N ASN A 48 -3.78 7.77 -3.79
CA ASN A 48 -2.69 6.85 -4.04
C ASN A 48 -2.15 6.25 -2.74
N LEU A 49 -2.26 4.93 -2.58
CA LEU A 49 -1.84 4.20 -1.39
C LEU A 49 -0.33 3.93 -1.32
N LEU A 50 0.42 4.22 -2.39
CA LEU A 50 1.88 4.19 -2.34
C LEU A 50 2.40 5.35 -1.48
N GLU A 51 3.61 5.26 -0.94
CA GLU A 51 4.22 6.42 -0.28
C GLU A 51 4.61 7.52 -1.29
N GLY A 52 4.72 8.77 -0.83
CA GLY A 52 5.05 9.92 -1.68
C GLY A 52 6.26 9.70 -2.60
N ALA A 53 7.42 9.33 -2.06
CA ALA A 53 8.62 9.09 -2.87
C ALA A 53 8.48 7.83 -3.75
N GLN A 54 7.99 6.74 -3.18
CA GLN A 54 7.74 5.47 -3.88
C GLN A 54 6.79 5.65 -5.08
N SER A 55 5.77 6.50 -4.95
CA SER A 55 4.82 6.82 -6.01
C SER A 55 5.43 7.53 -7.21
N GLN A 56 6.64 8.08 -7.06
CA GLN A 56 7.37 8.81 -8.11
C GLN A 56 8.58 8.05 -8.63
N GLY A 57 8.81 6.82 -8.16
CA GLY A 57 10.04 6.07 -8.49
C GLY A 57 11.29 6.64 -7.80
N LEU A 58 11.10 7.29 -6.63
CA LEU A 58 12.16 7.90 -5.84
C LEU A 58 12.32 7.19 -4.48
N GLY A 59 13.56 6.98 -4.04
CA GLY A 59 13.82 6.50 -2.68
C GLY A 59 14.87 5.39 -2.59
N PRO A 60 15.15 4.91 -1.37
CA PRO A 60 16.09 3.82 -1.15
C PRO A 60 15.58 2.53 -1.79
N VAL A 61 16.41 1.93 -2.64
CA VAL A 61 16.03 0.78 -3.48
C VAL A 61 15.48 -0.39 -2.67
N ALA A 62 16.26 -0.91 -1.73
CA ALA A 62 16.01 -2.21 -1.09
C ALA A 62 14.81 -2.25 -0.16
N SER A 63 14.32 -1.10 0.32
CA SER A 63 13.17 -1.04 1.24
C SER A 63 11.85 -0.71 0.55
N VAL A 64 11.89 -0.35 -0.73
CA VAL A 64 10.74 0.20 -1.46
C VAL A 64 10.36 -0.65 -2.66
N TRP A 65 11.33 -1.33 -3.27
CA TRP A 65 11.13 -2.22 -4.41
C TRP A 65 11.89 -3.53 -4.25
N GLU A 66 11.32 -4.58 -4.83
CA GLU A 66 11.96 -5.88 -5.00
C GLU A 66 12.02 -6.18 -6.50
N LEU A 67 13.21 -6.54 -6.99
CA LEU A 67 13.38 -7.09 -8.33
C LEU A 67 13.61 -8.60 -8.21
N VAL A 68 12.69 -9.39 -8.77
CA VAL A 68 12.79 -10.85 -8.83
C VAL A 68 13.23 -11.24 -10.23
N GLY A 69 14.26 -12.09 -10.32
CA GLY A 69 14.81 -12.54 -11.60
C GLY A 69 15.97 -11.67 -12.11
N PRO A 70 16.30 -11.76 -13.40
CA PRO A 70 17.48 -11.11 -13.97
C PRO A 70 17.36 -9.58 -14.05
N GLY A 71 18.44 -8.89 -13.68
CA GLY A 71 18.58 -7.44 -13.72
C GLY A 71 19.06 -6.89 -12.39
N ALA A 72 19.11 -5.57 -12.28
CA ALA A 72 19.43 -4.87 -11.04
C ALA A 72 18.61 -3.60 -10.89
N LEU A 73 18.44 -3.18 -9.64
CA LEU A 73 17.92 -1.86 -9.31
C LEU A 73 19.09 -0.95 -8.95
N ALA A 74 19.12 0.24 -9.53
CA ALA A 74 20.13 1.24 -9.25
C ALA A 74 19.48 2.59 -8.92
N GLN A 75 19.99 3.27 -7.90
CA GLN A 75 19.60 4.64 -7.60
C GLN A 75 20.58 5.60 -8.28
N GLN A 76 20.04 6.58 -9.01
CA GLN A 76 20.80 7.64 -9.66
C GLN A 76 21.10 8.79 -8.70
N SER A 77 21.98 9.71 -9.10
CA SER A 77 22.38 10.87 -8.30
C SER A 77 21.23 11.83 -8.01
N ASP A 78 20.21 11.88 -8.86
CA ASP A 78 18.96 12.63 -8.68
C ASP A 78 17.91 11.88 -7.82
N ARG A 79 18.29 10.73 -7.25
CA ARG A 79 17.47 9.81 -6.44
C ARG A 79 16.42 9.01 -7.20
N THR A 80 16.34 9.13 -8.52
CA THR A 80 15.51 8.25 -9.33
C THR A 80 16.02 6.82 -9.26
N VAL A 81 15.09 5.87 -9.24
CA VAL A 81 15.42 4.45 -9.29
C VAL A 81 15.16 3.93 -10.69
N VAL A 82 16.15 3.22 -11.22
CA VAL A 82 16.10 2.59 -12.53
C VAL A 82 16.23 1.08 -12.39
N VAL A 83 15.60 0.35 -13.30
CA VAL A 83 15.89 -1.05 -13.57
C VAL A 83 16.94 -1.10 -14.67
N THR A 84 18.01 -1.88 -14.47
CA THR A 84 19.07 -2.08 -15.47
C THR A 84 19.17 -3.56 -15.86
N ALA A 85 19.39 -3.82 -17.15
CA ALA A 85 19.63 -5.15 -17.69
C ALA A 85 18.55 -6.18 -17.30
N ALA A 86 17.28 -5.77 -17.33
CA ALA A 86 16.18 -6.70 -17.06
C ALA A 86 16.19 -7.80 -18.13
N GLY A 87 16.14 -9.05 -17.71
CA GLY A 87 16.03 -10.20 -18.61
C GLY A 87 14.59 -10.74 -18.70
N SER A 88 14.42 -11.79 -19.50
CA SER A 88 13.12 -12.48 -19.58
C SER A 88 12.71 -13.05 -18.22
N GLY A 89 11.45 -12.83 -17.84
CA GLY A 89 10.90 -13.29 -16.56
C GLY A 89 11.22 -12.39 -15.35
N ALA A 90 11.85 -11.23 -15.54
CA ALA A 90 12.07 -10.27 -14.47
C ALA A 90 10.75 -9.65 -13.99
N VAL A 91 10.61 -9.47 -12.68
CA VAL A 91 9.42 -8.87 -12.06
C VAL A 91 9.84 -7.79 -11.08
N LEU A 92 9.39 -6.57 -11.31
CA LEU A 92 9.52 -5.47 -10.35
C LEU A 92 8.29 -5.45 -9.44
N ARG A 93 8.47 -5.47 -8.13
CA ARG A 93 7.40 -5.37 -7.14
C ARG A 93 7.60 -4.14 -6.27
N TRP A 94 6.49 -3.49 -5.94
CA TRP A 94 6.47 -2.47 -4.91
C TRP A 94 6.31 -3.17 -3.55
N LEU A 95 7.08 -2.72 -2.57
CA LEU A 95 7.05 -3.26 -1.21
C LEU A 95 6.27 -2.34 -0.28
N HIS A 96 5.45 -2.95 0.59
CA HIS A 96 4.83 -2.23 1.69
C HIS A 96 5.81 -2.18 2.88
N PRO A 97 6.01 -1.03 3.56
CA PRO A 97 7.01 -0.90 4.62
C PRO A 97 6.72 -1.72 5.90
N TYR A 98 5.46 -2.11 6.12
CA TYR A 98 5.02 -2.79 7.36
C TYR A 98 4.43 -4.19 7.20
N TRP A 99 3.88 -4.51 6.03
CA TRP A 99 3.07 -5.72 5.84
C TRP A 99 3.55 -6.47 4.60
N ALA A 100 3.07 -7.70 4.41
CA ALA A 100 3.39 -8.47 3.23
C ALA A 100 2.95 -7.76 1.94
N GLY A 101 1.94 -6.89 1.97
CA GLY A 101 1.54 -6.03 0.86
C GLY A 101 0.59 -4.96 1.38
N TRP A 102 -0.11 -4.26 0.47
CA TRP A 102 -1.17 -3.34 0.88
C TRP A 102 -2.40 -4.15 1.31
N PRO A 103 -2.96 -3.89 2.50
CA PRO A 103 -4.20 -4.53 2.94
C PRO A 103 -5.34 -4.24 1.98
N ILE A 104 -6.22 -5.20 1.76
CA ILE A 104 -7.34 -5.08 0.82
C ILE A 104 -8.69 -5.29 1.52
N VAL A 105 -9.76 -4.85 0.86
CA VAL A 105 -11.12 -5.08 1.31
C VAL A 105 -11.76 -6.14 0.41
N ALA A 106 -12.36 -7.17 0.99
CA ALA A 106 -13.02 -8.23 0.23
C ALA A 106 -14.12 -7.64 -0.68
N GLY A 107 -14.19 -8.12 -1.93
CA GLY A 107 -15.17 -7.66 -2.93
C GLY A 107 -14.92 -6.24 -3.49
N LYS A 108 -13.88 -5.54 -3.03
CA LYS A 108 -13.52 -4.20 -3.51
C LYS A 108 -12.38 -4.29 -4.52
N PRO A 109 -12.52 -3.73 -5.75
CA PRO A 109 -11.48 -3.82 -6.75
C PRO A 109 -10.24 -3.01 -6.34
N VAL A 110 -9.08 -3.52 -6.73
CA VAL A 110 -7.79 -2.85 -6.62
C VAL A 110 -7.33 -2.44 -8.01
N THR A 111 -6.87 -1.20 -8.14
CA THR A 111 -6.31 -0.66 -9.38
C THR A 111 -4.85 -0.30 -9.18
N PHE A 112 -4.00 -0.73 -10.10
CA PHE A 112 -2.60 -0.32 -10.17
C PHE A 112 -2.27 0.24 -11.55
N THR A 113 -1.65 1.42 -11.56
CA THR A 113 -1.20 2.12 -12.77
C THR A 113 0.26 2.53 -12.61
N THR A 114 1.08 2.43 -13.67
CA THR A 114 2.48 2.86 -13.64
C THR A 114 2.92 3.43 -15.00
N SER A 115 3.90 4.33 -15.02
CA SER A 115 4.55 4.81 -16.23
C SER A 115 5.45 3.78 -16.90
N MET A 116 5.87 2.72 -16.20
CA MET A 116 6.70 1.67 -16.80
C MET A 116 5.95 0.86 -17.85
N ALA A 117 4.65 0.66 -17.66
CA ALA A 117 3.82 -0.08 -18.60
C ALA A 117 3.10 0.88 -19.56
N PRO A 118 2.82 0.46 -20.81
CA PRO A 118 3.18 -0.84 -21.40
C PRO A 118 4.62 -0.90 -21.94
N THR A 119 5.39 0.20 -21.87
CA THR A 119 6.67 0.35 -22.60
C THR A 119 7.77 -0.62 -22.16
N ALA A 120 7.89 -0.87 -20.86
CA ALA A 120 8.93 -1.71 -20.25
C ALA A 120 8.38 -3.02 -19.66
N GLY A 121 7.09 -3.29 -19.85
CA GLY A 121 6.42 -4.44 -19.25
C GLY A 121 4.92 -4.27 -19.10
N THR A 122 4.29 -5.19 -18.37
CA THR A 122 2.85 -5.17 -18.10
C THR A 122 2.57 -5.07 -16.61
N CYS A 123 1.54 -4.30 -16.24
CA CYS A 123 1.10 -4.22 -14.85
C CYS A 123 0.59 -5.58 -14.36
N ALA A 124 0.88 -5.91 -13.10
CA ALA A 124 0.37 -7.10 -12.44
C ALA A 124 -0.04 -6.84 -11.00
N LEU A 125 -0.96 -7.67 -10.50
CA LEU A 125 -1.36 -7.74 -9.10
C LEU A 125 -1.09 -9.15 -8.58
N TYR A 126 -0.30 -9.23 -7.51
CA TYR A 126 -0.07 -10.46 -6.76
C TYR A 126 -0.95 -10.42 -5.52
N TRP A 127 -1.90 -11.35 -5.43
CA TRP A 127 -2.78 -11.52 -4.28
C TRP A 127 -2.12 -12.43 -3.26
N VAL A 128 -2.13 -12.01 -2.00
CA VAL A 128 -1.36 -12.65 -0.95
C VAL A 128 -2.26 -12.91 0.25
N ASP A 129 -2.14 -14.08 0.86
CA ASP A 129 -2.88 -14.43 2.08
C ASP A 129 -2.28 -13.78 3.35
N ALA A 130 -2.89 -14.06 4.51
CA ALA A 130 -2.41 -13.54 5.80
C ALA A 130 -0.99 -14.04 6.18
N ALA A 131 -0.56 -15.19 5.66
CA ALA A 131 0.75 -15.77 5.91
C ALA A 131 1.84 -15.23 4.97
N GLY A 132 1.47 -14.41 3.98
CA GLY A 132 2.41 -13.87 3.00
C GLY A 132 2.60 -14.75 1.76
N VAL A 133 1.77 -15.78 1.57
CA VAL A 133 1.83 -16.68 0.42
C VAL A 133 1.04 -16.11 -0.75
N ILE A 134 1.63 -16.14 -1.95
CA ILE A 134 0.96 -15.71 -3.19
C ILE A 134 -0.11 -16.74 -3.56
N LEU A 135 -1.37 -16.29 -3.65
CA LEU A 135 -2.51 -17.11 -4.05
C LEU A 135 -2.75 -17.05 -5.57
N LEU A 136 -2.63 -15.85 -6.15
CA LEU A 136 -2.94 -15.61 -7.55
C LEU A 136 -2.13 -14.44 -8.08
N THR A 137 -1.67 -14.56 -9.32
CA THR A 137 -1.06 -13.46 -10.07
C THR A 137 -1.94 -13.14 -11.27
N LEU A 138 -2.28 -11.86 -11.45
CA LEU A 138 -3.00 -11.39 -12.62
C LEU A 138 -2.17 -10.34 -13.34
N GLY A 139 -1.98 -10.50 -14.65
CA GLY A 139 -1.34 -9.52 -15.53
C GLY A 139 -2.37 -8.74 -16.35
N GLY A 140 -2.10 -7.47 -16.61
CA GLY A 140 -2.86 -6.60 -17.50
C GLY A 140 -2.21 -6.47 -18.87
N THR A 141 -2.90 -5.82 -19.81
CA THR A 141 -2.41 -5.58 -21.18
C THR A 141 -2.01 -4.13 -21.45
N GLY A 142 -2.17 -3.24 -20.47
CA GLY A 142 -1.85 -1.81 -20.59
C GLY A 142 -1.05 -1.29 -19.39
N ASN A 143 -1.04 0.04 -19.26
CA ASN A 143 -0.40 0.73 -18.14
C ASN A 143 -1.19 0.64 -16.83
N THR A 144 -2.38 0.04 -16.87
CA THR A 144 -3.31 -0.07 -15.75
C THR A 144 -3.86 -1.49 -15.68
N ILE A 145 -3.98 -2.01 -14.47
CA ILE A 145 -4.68 -3.25 -14.16
C ILE A 145 -5.69 -2.98 -13.04
N THR A 146 -6.90 -3.52 -13.19
CA THR A 146 -7.93 -3.51 -12.15
C THR A 146 -8.44 -4.92 -11.95
N ALA A 147 -8.45 -5.40 -10.71
CA ALA A 147 -9.00 -6.72 -10.39
C ALA A 147 -9.55 -6.76 -8.96
N THR A 148 -10.53 -7.63 -8.74
CA THR A 148 -11.09 -7.90 -7.42
C THR A 148 -10.27 -8.98 -6.69
N PRO A 149 -10.02 -8.83 -5.38
CA PRO A 149 -9.35 -9.86 -4.59
C PRO A 149 -10.05 -11.23 -4.72
N PRO A 150 -9.30 -12.33 -4.95
CA PRO A 150 -9.85 -13.67 -4.84
C PRO A 150 -10.14 -14.02 -3.36
N ALA A 151 -10.90 -15.09 -3.14
CA ALA A 151 -11.17 -15.59 -1.79
C ALA A 151 -9.87 -15.92 -1.05
N GLY A 152 -9.78 -15.53 0.22
CA GLY A 152 -8.60 -15.76 1.08
C GLY A 152 -7.47 -14.74 0.93
N ALA A 153 -7.51 -13.85 -0.06
CA ALA A 153 -6.53 -12.78 -0.17
C ALA A 153 -6.75 -11.71 0.91
N VAL A 154 -5.66 -11.28 1.55
CA VAL A 154 -5.64 -10.25 2.60
C VAL A 154 -4.78 -9.06 2.19
N TYR A 155 -3.77 -9.30 1.35
CA TYR A 155 -2.89 -8.26 0.83
C TYR A 155 -2.78 -8.33 -0.70
N VAL A 156 -2.34 -7.21 -1.28
CA VAL A 156 -1.95 -7.10 -2.68
C VAL A 156 -0.54 -6.53 -2.80
N ARG A 157 0.26 -7.08 -3.71
CA ARG A 157 1.53 -6.48 -4.15
C ARG A 157 1.40 -6.05 -5.60
N PRO A 158 1.43 -4.74 -5.90
CA PRO A 158 1.51 -4.28 -7.27
C PRO A 158 2.89 -4.58 -7.83
N ALA A 159 2.91 -4.89 -9.12
CA ALA A 159 4.10 -5.30 -9.82
C ALA A 159 4.07 -4.92 -11.29
N VAL A 160 5.23 -4.99 -11.93
CA VAL A 160 5.40 -4.96 -13.37
C VAL A 160 6.14 -6.22 -13.79
N LEU A 161 5.53 -6.99 -14.69
CA LEU A 161 6.20 -8.08 -15.41
C LEU A 161 7.05 -7.42 -16.50
N LEU A 162 8.36 -7.38 -16.29
CA LEU A 162 9.27 -6.61 -17.13
C LEU A 162 9.53 -7.33 -18.45
N SER A 163 9.58 -6.54 -19.52
CA SER A 163 10.19 -6.98 -20.77
C SER A 163 11.71 -6.84 -20.69
N PRO A 164 12.49 -7.61 -21.47
CA PRO A 164 13.93 -7.44 -21.52
C PRO A 164 14.30 -6.00 -21.89
N THR A 165 15.25 -5.41 -21.16
CA THR A 165 15.72 -4.04 -21.39
C THR A 165 17.24 -4.00 -21.50
N THR A 166 17.73 -3.23 -22.48
CA THR A 166 19.17 -3.00 -22.69
C THR A 166 19.64 -1.64 -22.16
N THR A 167 18.70 -0.74 -21.86
CA THR A 167 18.97 0.60 -21.30
C THR A 167 18.37 0.73 -19.91
N PRO A 168 18.99 1.53 -19.01
CA PRO A 168 18.39 1.85 -17.72
C PRO A 168 16.99 2.44 -17.89
N THR A 169 15.99 1.80 -17.29
CA THR A 169 14.59 2.20 -17.41
C THR A 169 14.12 2.76 -16.06
N PRO A 170 13.70 4.04 -15.98
CA PRO A 170 13.20 4.62 -14.74
C PRO A 170 11.89 3.94 -14.32
N ILE A 171 11.75 3.68 -13.01
CA ILE A 171 10.49 3.18 -12.45
C ILE A 171 9.38 4.21 -12.65
N GLY A 172 9.70 5.49 -12.39
CA GLY A 172 8.81 6.61 -12.61
C GLY A 172 7.51 6.56 -11.79
N PRO A 173 6.53 7.39 -12.15
CA PRO A 173 5.28 7.48 -11.43
C PRO A 173 4.45 6.18 -11.39
N ALA A 174 3.80 5.94 -10.25
CA ALA A 174 2.88 4.82 -10.04
C ALA A 174 1.75 5.19 -9.06
N LEU A 175 0.63 4.48 -9.18
CA LEU A 175 -0.62 4.74 -8.47
C LEU A 175 -1.24 3.40 -8.03
N LEU A 176 -1.50 3.23 -6.74
CA LEU A 176 -2.22 2.08 -6.20
C LEU A 176 -3.49 2.55 -5.47
N ARG A 177 -4.63 1.89 -5.74
CA ARG A 177 -5.95 2.30 -5.21
C ARG A 177 -6.80 1.09 -4.86
N ILE A 178 -7.65 1.24 -3.86
CA ILE A 178 -8.65 0.23 -3.43
C ILE A 178 -10.01 0.92 -3.42
N ALA A 179 -10.98 0.37 -4.16
CA ALA A 179 -12.38 0.83 -4.21
C ALA A 179 -12.58 2.33 -4.00
N ALA A 180 -11.91 3.11 -4.84
CA ALA A 180 -12.00 4.54 -4.73
C ALA A 180 -13.27 5.02 -5.44
N ASP A 181 -14.18 5.60 -4.67
CA ASP A 181 -15.34 6.36 -5.18
C ASP A 181 -14.89 7.67 -5.86
N THR A 182 -13.66 8.09 -5.58
CA THR A 182 -13.00 9.21 -6.27
C THR A 182 -12.50 8.75 -7.65
N PRO A 183 -12.51 9.58 -8.70
CA PRO A 183 -11.81 9.24 -9.95
C PRO A 183 -10.29 9.11 -9.74
N PRO A 184 -9.58 8.32 -10.58
CA PRO A 184 -8.12 8.23 -10.48
C PRO A 184 -7.50 9.62 -10.65
N GLY A 185 -6.58 9.96 -9.73
CA GLY A 185 -5.70 11.11 -9.95
C GLY A 185 -4.83 10.89 -11.20
N PRO A 186 -4.33 11.96 -11.83
CA PRO A 186 -3.37 11.80 -12.91
C PRO A 186 -2.15 11.03 -12.41
N LEU A 187 -1.54 10.26 -13.30
CA LEU A 187 -0.27 9.60 -13.03
C LEU A 187 0.76 10.67 -12.62
N GLY A 188 1.46 10.45 -11.51
CA GLY A 188 2.29 11.47 -10.85
C GLY A 188 1.65 12.11 -9.62
N THR A 189 0.38 11.84 -9.32
CA THR A 189 -0.22 12.20 -8.02
C THR A 189 0.61 11.59 -6.88
N LEU A 190 1.05 12.43 -5.95
CA LEU A 190 1.83 11.97 -4.80
C LEU A 190 1.04 10.94 -3.99
N GLY A 191 1.77 9.93 -3.55
CA GLY A 191 1.32 8.92 -2.63
C GLY A 191 0.87 9.46 -1.28
N ASP A 192 -0.39 9.21 -0.92
CA ASP A 192 -0.91 9.39 0.43
C ASP A 192 -0.36 8.31 1.36
N GLY A 193 -0.06 7.11 0.86
CA GLY A 193 0.47 6.01 1.66
C GLY A 193 -0.61 5.25 2.46
N CYS A 194 -0.22 4.11 3.02
CA CYS A 194 -1.03 3.33 3.96
C CYS A 194 -0.27 3.23 5.29
N PRO A 195 -0.36 4.25 6.16
CA PRO A 195 0.47 4.29 7.37
C PRO A 195 0.07 3.19 8.36
N ALA A 196 1.09 2.61 9.00
CA ALA A 196 0.91 1.84 10.22
C ALA A 196 0.52 2.79 11.36
N MET A 197 -0.64 2.55 11.97
CA MET A 197 -1.20 3.39 13.02
C MET A 197 -1.28 2.63 14.34
N THR A 198 -1.23 3.33 15.47
CA THR A 198 -1.43 2.75 16.79
C THR A 198 -2.45 3.56 17.58
N VAL A 199 -3.29 2.87 18.35
CA VAL A 199 -4.29 3.50 19.22
C VAL A 199 -3.57 4.16 20.40
N THR A 200 -3.86 5.45 20.60
CA THR A 200 -3.32 6.31 21.67
C THR A 200 -4.42 6.93 22.53
N GLY A 201 -5.66 6.91 22.06
CA GLY A 201 -6.85 7.32 22.83
C GLY A 201 -8.04 6.48 22.42
N TYR A 202 -8.90 6.18 23.38
CA TYR A 202 -10.12 5.42 23.21
C TYR A 202 -11.18 5.94 24.18
N THR A 203 -12.40 6.15 23.70
CA THR A 203 -13.56 6.44 24.55
C THR A 203 -14.71 5.53 24.18
N ASP A 204 -15.44 5.06 25.19
CA ASP A 204 -16.67 4.31 25.04
C ASP A 204 -17.77 4.94 25.87
N ARG A 205 -18.86 5.33 25.22
CA ARG A 205 -20.07 5.82 25.86
C ARG A 205 -21.23 4.88 25.52
N PRO A 206 -21.67 4.03 26.47
CA PRO A 206 -22.85 3.21 26.26
C PRO A 206 -24.12 4.08 26.21
N THR A 207 -25.06 3.67 25.38
CA THR A 207 -26.44 4.18 25.32
C THR A 207 -27.42 3.03 25.58
N ALA A 208 -28.73 3.29 25.55
CA ALA A 208 -29.73 2.27 25.89
C ALA A 208 -29.69 1.02 24.98
N THR A 209 -29.35 1.18 23.70
CA THR A 209 -29.37 0.08 22.71
C THR A 209 -28.10 0.00 21.86
N ALA A 210 -27.16 0.94 22.01
CA ALA A 210 -25.98 1.07 21.15
C ALA A 210 -24.79 1.67 21.91
N ARG A 211 -23.65 1.84 21.25
CA ARG A 211 -22.47 2.52 21.82
C ARG A 211 -21.94 3.62 20.91
N ASP A 212 -21.47 4.70 21.52
CA ASP A 212 -20.70 5.72 20.84
C ASP A 212 -19.22 5.52 21.17
N LEU A 213 -18.38 5.28 20.16
CA LEU A 213 -16.96 5.01 20.32
C LEU A 213 -16.12 6.08 19.62
N SER A 214 -14.95 6.39 20.18
CA SER A 214 -13.93 7.17 19.48
C SER A 214 -12.54 6.57 19.64
N LEU A 215 -11.71 6.73 18.61
CA LEU A 215 -10.31 6.30 18.57
C LEU A 215 -9.42 7.45 18.13
N THR A 216 -8.32 7.65 18.85
CA THR A 216 -7.20 8.49 18.42
C THR A 216 -6.04 7.60 18.02
N LEU A 217 -5.59 7.75 16.78
CA LEU A 217 -4.55 6.97 16.15
C LEU A 217 -3.34 7.84 15.85
N VAL A 218 -2.14 7.31 16.07
CA VAL A 218 -0.87 7.97 15.71
C VAL A 218 -0.06 7.04 14.82
N GLU A 219 0.55 7.61 13.78
CA GLU A 219 1.44 6.89 12.87
C GLU A 219 2.66 6.34 13.61
N VAL A 220 2.86 5.03 13.48
CA VAL A 220 4.07 4.33 13.89
C VAL A 220 5.10 4.47 12.78
N ARG A 221 6.32 4.85 13.15
CA ARG A 221 7.43 4.96 12.20
C ARG A 221 8.56 4.02 12.56
N ARG A 222 9.07 3.29 11.57
CA ARG A 222 10.35 2.59 11.71
C ARG A 222 11.48 3.60 11.78
N ALA A 223 12.47 3.31 12.61
CA ALA A 223 13.77 3.96 12.51
C ALA A 223 14.32 3.69 11.10
N ARG A 224 14.69 4.75 10.38
CA ARG A 224 15.41 4.59 9.11
C ARG A 224 16.84 4.19 9.46
N SER A 225 17.20 2.94 9.18
CA SER A 225 18.59 2.46 9.22
C SER A 225 19.32 2.83 7.94
#